data_AF-M6VZF4-F1
#
_entry.id   AF-M6VZF4-F1
#
_cell.length_a   1.000
_cell.length_b   1.000
_cell.length_c   1.000
_cell.angle_alpha   90.00
_cell.angle_beta   90.00
_cell.angle_gamma   90.00
#
_symmetry.space_group_name_H-M   'P 1'
#
loop_
_entity.id
_entity.type
_entity.pdbx_description
1 polymer ?
#
loop_
_entity_poly.entity_id
_entity_poly.type
_entity_poly.pdbx_seq_one_letter_code
_entity_poly.pdbx_strand_id
1 'polypeptide(L)'
;MEEISTFVPVSAYLNLELKDIFVHVVSESGNSSYKAGLDGFNLAFELDTVRFRKIPLNVRILQLIDVIRFKMNPEKTVRIYFEDDSKSLDQPFRLGLELSRDEKGMIVSKADIGSDSIPIRVRNRLLAPFGFGLKYEIGYLEKEDKLKLKSLEFKVNRDVWLSGEGEVVGVSSKERNVQFAIRKSSIRLKPLSDFLSTIPGIPKMRLDGELRLAPITISGKDDRLKVTADLSAKDLFISIGGKNHRIPELKLVADSILHPLTEEAPNVYKPIPLLENLELKEFLVIYNGIRLVATGNVVRGSQVDLDFAVQNLNLADYMKTLDGILGLRMKIEGTFHSLNVNGMVQLAGFRFPMGRGKSSPIPINLDLKTRIQFGKPFVPNLVRLDSISLSTKGAEGRESLMISSAGSLYLTKGFRMNLTSLMIRTELDRLTPTFPFSLRESLVPVRNNLGNKITLKGEVDYSLVDGGQSVSGKFLFDLPGIQVRDLKTDLDVKIAKDSSISLSKFDLSVFESKFKMDVGGNLRKASKSEEGVFGDFIPDLKGNIVLRSPKAAYLF
;
A
#
# COMPACT_ATOMS: atom_id res chain seq x y z
N MET A 1 -36.07 -12.20 -24.80
CA MET A 1 -36.27 -12.28 -26.26
C MET A 1 -34.96 -12.70 -26.88
N GLU A 2 -34.92 -13.81 -27.61
CA GLU A 2 -33.66 -14.40 -28.12
C GLU A 2 -33.40 -14.14 -29.61
N GLU A 3 -34.43 -13.85 -30.40
CA GLU A 3 -34.33 -13.67 -31.86
C GLU A 3 -35.45 -12.79 -32.44
N ILE A 4 -35.16 -12.12 -33.56
CA ILE A 4 -36.12 -11.36 -34.39
C ILE A 4 -36.43 -12.16 -35.65
N SER A 5 -37.70 -12.39 -35.97
CA SER A 5 -38.11 -13.13 -37.18
C SER A 5 -38.58 -12.17 -38.28
N THR A 6 -38.24 -12.48 -39.52
CA THR A 6 -38.72 -11.77 -40.72
C THR A 6 -39.81 -12.57 -41.43
N PHE A 7 -40.79 -11.90 -42.03
CA PHE A 7 -41.90 -12.56 -42.72
C PHE A 7 -41.49 -13.28 -44.02
N VAL A 8 -40.40 -12.83 -44.64
CA VAL A 8 -39.81 -13.41 -45.86
C VAL A 8 -38.30 -13.62 -45.66
N PRO A 9 -37.67 -14.57 -46.38
CA PRO A 9 -36.21 -14.65 -46.42
C PRO A 9 -35.63 -13.34 -46.94
N VAL A 10 -34.69 -12.77 -46.20
CA VAL A 10 -33.98 -11.55 -46.58
C VAL A 10 -32.47 -11.81 -46.66
N SER A 11 -31.78 -11.01 -47.46
CA SER A 11 -30.32 -10.91 -47.51
C SER A 11 -29.96 -9.44 -47.63
N ALA A 12 -28.83 -9.05 -47.05
CA ALA A 12 -28.28 -7.71 -47.11
C ALA A 12 -26.90 -7.74 -47.78
N TYR A 13 -26.71 -6.84 -48.74
CA TYR A 13 -25.42 -6.58 -49.38
C TYR A 13 -25.12 -5.08 -49.25
N LEU A 14 -23.92 -4.77 -48.79
CA LEU A 14 -23.40 -3.42 -48.69
C LEU A 14 -21.94 -3.40 -49.13
N ASN A 15 -21.63 -2.59 -50.13
CA ASN A 15 -20.27 -2.34 -50.56
C ASN A 15 -20.03 -0.83 -50.65
N LEU A 16 -19.04 -0.35 -49.91
CA LEU A 16 -18.63 1.04 -49.84
C LEU A 16 -17.12 1.08 -50.07
N GLU A 17 -16.69 1.82 -51.09
CA GLU A 17 -15.29 2.05 -51.36
C GLU A 17 -15.02 3.54 -51.48
N LEU A 18 -14.12 4.02 -50.62
CA LEU A 18 -13.65 5.38 -50.55
C LEU A 18 -12.14 5.34 -50.76
N LYS A 19 -11.66 5.99 -51.82
CA LYS A 19 -10.25 6.01 -52.22
C LYS A 19 -9.73 7.43 -52.20
N ASP A 20 -8.53 7.58 -51.69
CA ASP A 20 -7.74 8.82 -51.71
C ASP A 20 -8.54 10.03 -51.20
N ILE A 21 -9.23 9.87 -50.06
CA ILE A 21 -9.94 10.97 -49.42
C ILE A 21 -8.94 11.91 -48.76
N PHE A 22 -9.19 13.21 -48.95
CA PHE A 22 -8.51 14.32 -48.29
C PHE A 22 -9.51 15.02 -47.36
N VAL A 23 -9.18 15.10 -46.07
CA VAL A 23 -10.00 15.81 -45.08
C VAL A 23 -9.20 16.97 -44.55
N HIS A 24 -9.60 18.19 -44.89
CA HIS A 24 -8.94 19.42 -44.46
C HIS A 24 -9.88 20.25 -43.61
N VAL A 25 -9.38 20.77 -42.50
CA VAL A 25 -10.07 21.69 -41.61
C VAL A 25 -9.23 22.96 -41.52
N VAL A 26 -9.84 24.09 -41.85
CA VAL A 26 -9.22 25.42 -41.75
C VAL A 26 -10.11 26.28 -40.85
N SER A 27 -9.51 26.88 -39.83
CA SER A 27 -10.17 27.88 -39.00
C SER A 27 -9.46 29.21 -39.19
N GLU A 28 -10.16 30.14 -39.84
CA GLU A 28 -9.68 31.49 -40.12
C GLU A 28 -10.22 32.53 -39.12
N SER A 29 -11.16 32.14 -38.24
CA SER A 29 -11.85 33.02 -37.30
C SER A 29 -11.77 32.52 -35.85
N GLY A 30 -11.12 33.31 -34.98
CA GLY A 30 -10.92 33.03 -33.55
C GLY A 30 -9.57 33.56 -33.04
N ASN A 31 -9.25 33.32 -31.76
CA ASN A 31 -7.98 33.76 -31.13
C ASN A 31 -6.73 32.99 -31.62
N SER A 32 -6.88 32.00 -32.51
CA SER A 32 -5.77 31.24 -33.11
C SER A 32 -6.20 30.63 -34.43
N SER A 33 -5.53 31.01 -35.53
CA SER A 33 -5.73 30.37 -36.84
C SER A 33 -5.07 29.00 -36.88
N TYR A 34 -5.71 28.00 -37.50
CA TYR A 34 -5.06 26.70 -37.69
C TYR A 34 -5.53 26.00 -38.97
N LYS A 35 -4.65 25.13 -39.48
CA LYS A 35 -4.88 24.19 -40.56
C LYS A 35 -4.58 22.79 -40.06
N ALA A 36 -5.49 21.85 -40.29
CA ALA A 36 -5.28 20.44 -39.97
C ALA A 36 -5.81 19.60 -41.12
N GLY A 37 -5.16 18.49 -41.40
CA GLY A 37 -5.71 17.58 -42.37
C GLY A 37 -5.08 16.22 -42.41
N LEU A 38 -5.76 15.37 -43.16
CA LEU A 38 -5.38 13.99 -43.41
C LEU A 38 -5.53 13.74 -44.91
N ASP A 39 -4.42 13.34 -45.54
CA ASP A 39 -4.36 13.03 -46.97
C ASP A 39 -4.14 11.52 -47.17
N GLY A 40 -4.72 11.00 -48.26
CA GLY A 40 -4.51 9.61 -48.70
C GLY A 40 -5.33 8.58 -47.93
N PHE A 41 -6.47 8.98 -47.35
CA PHE A 41 -7.35 8.05 -46.62
C PHE A 41 -8.11 7.12 -47.57
N ASN A 42 -8.02 5.82 -47.31
CA ASN A 42 -8.73 4.78 -48.02
C ASN A 42 -9.55 3.95 -47.03
N LEU A 43 -10.81 3.75 -47.36
CA LEU A 43 -11.74 2.91 -46.62
C LEU A 43 -12.49 2.01 -47.62
N ALA A 44 -12.42 0.71 -47.44
CA ALA A 44 -13.25 -0.25 -48.14
C ALA A 44 -14.04 -1.04 -47.10
N PHE A 45 -15.35 -1.16 -47.31
CA PHE A 45 -16.25 -1.96 -46.50
C PHE A 45 -17.15 -2.80 -47.41
N GLU A 46 -17.09 -4.10 -47.25
CA GLU A 46 -17.94 -5.08 -47.92
C GLU A 46 -18.60 -5.93 -46.85
N LEU A 47 -19.93 -6.04 -46.90
CA LEU A 47 -20.75 -6.91 -46.08
C LEU A 47 -21.74 -7.64 -46.99
N ASP A 48 -21.70 -8.96 -46.94
CA ASP A 48 -22.68 -9.82 -47.57
C ASP A 48 -23.19 -10.82 -46.54
N THR A 49 -24.49 -11.12 -46.60
CA THR A 49 -25.14 -12.04 -45.68
C THR A 49 -25.75 -13.20 -46.45
N VAL A 50 -25.73 -14.40 -45.87
CA VAL A 50 -26.55 -15.52 -46.36
C VAL A 50 -28.03 -15.15 -46.29
N ARG A 51 -28.89 -15.85 -47.03
CA ARG A 51 -30.34 -15.68 -46.86
C ARG A 51 -30.79 -16.18 -45.49
N PHE A 52 -31.48 -15.34 -44.73
CA PHE A 52 -32.00 -15.69 -43.41
C PHE A 52 -33.45 -15.28 -43.21
N ARG A 53 -34.12 -15.94 -42.24
CA ARG A 53 -35.48 -15.58 -41.77
C ARG A 53 -35.51 -15.16 -40.30
N LYS A 54 -34.39 -15.33 -39.60
CA LYS A 54 -34.25 -15.08 -38.17
C LYS A 54 -32.92 -14.38 -37.91
N ILE A 55 -32.95 -13.37 -37.05
CA ILE A 55 -31.80 -12.61 -36.59
C ILE A 55 -31.57 -12.96 -35.11
N PRO A 56 -30.53 -13.74 -34.77
CA PRO A 56 -30.17 -14.00 -33.37
C PRO A 56 -29.70 -12.72 -32.68
N LEU A 57 -30.10 -12.51 -31.43
CA LEU A 57 -29.64 -11.36 -30.62
C LEU A 57 -28.40 -11.71 -29.76
N ASN A 58 -27.59 -12.65 -30.23
CA ASN A 58 -26.37 -13.13 -29.58
C ASN A 58 -25.26 -13.37 -30.61
N VAL A 59 -24.11 -13.94 -30.20
CA VAL A 59 -22.92 -14.16 -31.06
C VAL A 59 -23.22 -15.00 -32.32
N ARG A 60 -24.32 -15.76 -32.34
CA ARG A 60 -24.74 -16.50 -33.54
C ARG A 60 -25.12 -15.59 -34.72
N ILE A 61 -25.32 -14.28 -34.51
CA ILE A 61 -25.52 -13.32 -35.60
C ILE A 61 -24.37 -13.34 -36.62
N LEU A 62 -23.15 -13.71 -36.20
CA LEU A 62 -22.00 -13.87 -37.08
C LEU A 62 -22.19 -14.98 -38.14
N GLN A 63 -23.08 -15.95 -37.91
CA GLN A 63 -23.42 -16.99 -38.88
C GLN A 63 -24.23 -16.45 -40.07
N LEU A 64 -24.85 -15.28 -39.91
CA LEU A 64 -25.58 -14.64 -41.00
C LEU A 64 -24.63 -13.95 -42.00
N ILE A 65 -23.40 -13.65 -41.60
CA ILE A 65 -22.43 -12.92 -42.40
C ILE A 65 -21.66 -13.91 -43.29
N ASP A 66 -21.87 -13.83 -44.60
CA ASP A 66 -21.14 -14.63 -45.60
C ASP A 66 -19.77 -13.99 -45.89
N VAL A 67 -19.77 -12.71 -46.23
CA VAL A 67 -18.56 -11.92 -46.47
C VAL A 67 -18.55 -10.71 -45.56
N ILE A 68 -17.42 -10.47 -44.89
CA ILE A 68 -17.11 -9.18 -44.28
C ILE A 68 -15.68 -8.80 -44.61
N ARG A 69 -15.48 -7.62 -45.18
CA ARG A 69 -14.17 -7.02 -45.42
C ARG A 69 -14.24 -5.54 -45.08
N PHE A 70 -13.62 -5.16 -43.99
CA PHE A 70 -13.32 -3.78 -43.66
C PHE A 70 -11.82 -3.58 -43.83
N LYS A 71 -11.42 -2.59 -44.61
CA LYS A 71 -10.02 -2.22 -44.83
C LYS A 71 -9.90 -0.70 -44.74
N MET A 72 -9.22 -0.22 -43.72
CA MET A 72 -8.80 1.17 -43.58
C MET A 72 -7.29 1.23 -43.77
N ASN A 73 -6.84 1.92 -44.82
CA ASN A 73 -5.42 2.10 -45.18
C ASN A 73 -4.52 0.87 -44.94
N PRO A 74 -4.86 -0.33 -45.46
CA PRO A 74 -4.21 -1.58 -45.07
C PRO A 74 -2.71 -1.64 -45.40
N GLU A 75 -2.27 -0.97 -46.47
CA GLU A 75 -0.87 -0.99 -46.93
C GLU A 75 -0.28 0.41 -47.19
N LYS A 76 -1.02 1.48 -46.90
CA LYS A 76 -0.61 2.87 -47.19
C LYS A 76 -0.52 3.68 -45.90
N THR A 77 0.53 4.47 -45.76
CA THR A 77 0.56 5.54 -44.76
C THR A 77 -0.33 6.69 -45.21
N VAL A 78 -1.10 7.25 -44.30
CA VAL A 78 -1.77 8.55 -44.52
C VAL A 78 -0.79 9.66 -44.17
N ARG A 79 -0.90 10.83 -44.80
CA ARG A 79 -0.18 12.03 -44.34
C ARG A 79 -1.06 12.74 -43.34
N ILE A 80 -0.56 12.98 -42.14
CA ILE A 80 -1.23 13.80 -41.14
C ILE A 80 -0.45 15.10 -41.03
N TYR A 81 -1.15 16.22 -41.15
CA TYR A 81 -0.56 17.54 -40.96
C TYR A 81 -1.41 18.41 -40.04
N PHE A 82 -0.73 19.27 -39.31
CA PHE A 82 -1.31 20.30 -38.46
C PHE A 82 -0.38 21.52 -38.47
N GLU A 83 -0.94 22.71 -38.53
CA GLU A 83 -0.20 23.97 -38.46
C GLU A 83 -1.05 25.03 -37.76
N ASP A 84 -0.51 25.67 -36.74
CA ASP A 84 -1.01 26.89 -36.10
C ASP A 84 0.13 27.92 -36.01
N ASP A 85 -0.16 29.14 -35.53
CA ASP A 85 0.81 30.24 -35.40
C ASP A 85 2.08 29.87 -34.58
N SER A 86 2.03 28.78 -33.83
CA SER A 86 3.05 28.34 -32.88
C SER A 86 3.48 26.89 -33.04
N LYS A 87 2.81 26.05 -33.82
CA LYS A 87 3.06 24.60 -33.84
C LYS A 87 2.85 24.07 -35.25
N SER A 88 3.69 23.11 -35.64
CA SER A 88 3.45 22.37 -36.87
C SER A 88 3.82 20.89 -36.75
N LEU A 89 3.11 20.07 -37.50
CA LEU A 89 3.30 18.64 -37.65
C LEU A 89 3.02 18.33 -39.12
N ASP A 90 3.89 17.56 -39.77
CA ASP A 90 3.64 17.06 -41.11
C ASP A 90 4.44 15.77 -41.31
N GLN A 91 3.75 14.64 -41.45
CA GLN A 91 4.41 13.36 -41.54
C GLN A 91 3.53 12.24 -42.12
N PRO A 92 4.15 11.17 -42.65
CA PRO A 92 3.47 9.91 -42.85
C PRO A 92 3.11 9.24 -41.52
N PHE A 93 1.94 8.62 -41.46
CA PHE A 93 1.41 7.92 -40.31
C PHE A 93 0.73 6.62 -40.75
N ARG A 94 1.03 5.51 -40.08
CA ARG A 94 0.35 4.22 -40.32
C ARG A 94 -1.01 4.26 -39.62
N LEU A 95 -2.08 4.03 -40.36
CA LEU A 95 -3.45 3.97 -39.84
C LEU A 95 -4.16 2.75 -40.45
N GLY A 96 -3.50 1.60 -40.36
CA GLY A 96 -4.00 0.34 -40.91
C GLY A 96 -4.97 -0.33 -39.94
N LEU A 97 -6.17 -0.63 -40.41
CA LEU A 97 -7.10 -1.53 -39.72
C LEU A 97 -7.81 -2.42 -40.74
N GLU A 98 -7.76 -3.72 -40.51
CA GLU A 98 -8.38 -4.73 -41.36
C GLU A 98 -9.26 -5.63 -40.50
N LEU A 99 -10.46 -5.93 -40.99
CA LEU A 99 -11.32 -6.99 -40.50
C LEU A 99 -11.79 -7.78 -41.71
N SER A 100 -11.47 -9.07 -41.76
CA SER A 100 -11.83 -9.92 -42.89
C SER A 100 -12.33 -11.27 -42.41
N ARG A 101 -13.34 -11.82 -43.10
CA ARG A 101 -13.68 -13.24 -43.00
C ARG A 101 -13.07 -13.99 -44.19
N ASP A 102 -12.31 -15.05 -43.92
CA ASP A 102 -11.76 -15.92 -44.97
C ASP A 102 -12.78 -17.00 -45.40
N GLU A 103 -12.51 -17.67 -46.53
CA GLU A 103 -13.34 -18.76 -47.06
C GLU A 103 -13.44 -19.98 -46.12
N LYS A 104 -12.56 -20.06 -45.11
CA LYS A 104 -12.56 -21.12 -44.09
C LYS A 104 -13.41 -20.76 -42.87
N GLY A 105 -14.05 -19.58 -42.87
CA GLY A 105 -14.88 -19.07 -41.77
C GLY A 105 -14.09 -18.41 -40.64
N MET A 106 -12.81 -18.09 -40.84
CA MET A 106 -12.00 -17.38 -39.84
C MET A 106 -12.23 -15.88 -39.96
N ILE A 107 -12.65 -15.26 -38.86
CA ILE A 107 -12.76 -13.79 -38.77
C ILE A 107 -11.45 -13.27 -38.20
N VAL A 108 -10.69 -12.48 -38.96
CA VAL A 108 -9.40 -11.93 -38.56
C VAL A 108 -9.48 -10.41 -38.51
N SER A 109 -9.04 -9.82 -37.39
CA SER A 109 -8.81 -8.39 -37.24
C SER A 109 -7.33 -8.11 -37.06
N LYS A 110 -6.80 -7.16 -37.84
CA LYS A 110 -5.42 -6.68 -37.76
C LYS A 110 -5.40 -5.16 -37.65
N ALA A 111 -4.45 -4.63 -36.89
CA ALA A 111 -4.19 -3.20 -36.90
C ALA A 111 -2.68 -2.91 -36.92
N ASP A 112 -2.31 -1.83 -37.58
CA ASP A 112 -0.98 -1.21 -37.55
C ASP A 112 -1.15 0.30 -37.51
N ILE A 113 -1.06 0.85 -36.30
CA ILE A 113 -1.34 2.27 -36.03
C ILE A 113 -0.11 2.90 -35.42
N GLY A 114 0.37 4.02 -36.00
CA GLY A 114 1.45 4.81 -35.43
C GLY A 114 2.50 5.29 -36.42
N SER A 115 3.59 5.84 -35.89
CA SER A 115 4.77 6.28 -36.63
C SER A 115 6.01 6.06 -35.77
N ASP A 116 7.14 5.72 -36.38
CA ASP A 116 8.38 5.42 -35.64
C ASP A 116 9.14 6.70 -35.24
N SER A 117 8.73 7.86 -35.76
CA SER A 117 9.38 9.15 -35.48
C SER A 117 8.43 10.27 -35.88
N ILE A 118 7.93 11.03 -34.89
CA ILE A 118 7.03 12.15 -35.13
C ILE A 118 7.76 13.49 -34.98
N PRO A 119 8.07 14.20 -36.09
CA PRO A 119 8.68 15.51 -36.02
C PRO A 119 7.61 16.56 -35.68
N ILE A 120 7.68 17.12 -34.47
CA ILE A 120 6.82 18.22 -34.03
C ILE A 120 7.65 19.49 -34.00
N ARG A 121 7.15 20.59 -34.57
CA ARG A 121 7.72 21.91 -34.39
C ARG A 121 6.86 22.72 -33.42
N VAL A 122 7.51 23.42 -32.50
CA VAL A 122 6.85 24.40 -31.63
C VAL A 122 7.68 25.68 -31.59
N ARG A 123 7.04 26.82 -31.84
CA ARG A 123 7.63 28.17 -31.94
C ARG A 123 8.86 28.18 -32.83
N ASN A 124 8.73 27.57 -34.01
CA ASN A 124 9.79 27.41 -35.01
C ASN A 124 11.03 26.61 -34.54
N ARG A 125 10.89 25.79 -33.48
CA ARG A 125 11.92 24.84 -33.02
C ARG A 125 11.44 23.41 -33.23
N LEU A 126 12.28 22.59 -33.87
CA LEU A 126 12.03 21.16 -34.01
C LEU A 126 12.26 20.47 -32.66
N LEU A 127 11.24 19.78 -32.17
CA LEU A 127 11.31 18.96 -30.97
C LEU A 127 12.02 17.64 -31.26
N ALA A 128 12.48 16.95 -30.21
CA ALA A 128 13.01 15.59 -30.36
C ALA A 128 11.90 14.67 -30.92
N PRO A 129 12.14 13.93 -32.01
CA PRO A 129 11.12 13.09 -32.60
C PRO A 129 10.69 11.99 -31.63
N PHE A 130 9.38 11.78 -31.52
CA PHE A 130 8.80 10.74 -30.66
C PHE A 130 7.78 9.92 -31.44
N GLY A 131 8.12 8.66 -31.69
CA GLY A 131 7.25 7.69 -32.33
C GLY A 131 6.51 6.81 -31.33
N PHE A 132 5.33 6.35 -31.72
CA PHE A 132 4.64 5.25 -31.06
C PHE A 132 4.05 4.33 -32.12
N GLY A 133 3.91 3.05 -31.80
CA GLY A 133 3.30 2.07 -32.69
C GLY A 133 2.52 1.03 -31.89
N LEU A 134 1.30 0.75 -32.34
CA LEU A 134 0.49 -0.36 -31.86
C LEU A 134 0.21 -1.29 -33.03
N LYS A 135 0.57 -2.56 -32.89
CA LYS A 135 0.20 -3.60 -33.84
C LYS A 135 -0.51 -4.73 -33.13
N TYR A 136 -1.58 -5.24 -33.72
CA TYR A 136 -2.18 -6.49 -33.25
C TYR A 136 -2.71 -7.33 -34.41
N GLU A 137 -2.79 -8.64 -34.19
CA GLU A 137 -3.51 -9.59 -35.04
C GLU A 137 -4.30 -10.55 -34.13
N ILE A 138 -5.63 -10.48 -34.21
CA ILE A 138 -6.55 -11.34 -33.48
C ILE A 138 -7.47 -12.05 -34.47
N GLY A 139 -7.72 -13.34 -34.26
CA GLY A 139 -8.59 -14.13 -35.13
C GLY A 139 -9.53 -15.04 -34.34
N TYR A 140 -10.77 -15.16 -34.80
CA TYR A 140 -11.75 -16.10 -34.28
C TYR A 140 -11.90 -17.30 -35.22
N LEU A 141 -11.65 -18.50 -34.69
CA LEU A 141 -11.74 -19.79 -35.34
C LEU A 141 -13.08 -20.42 -34.97
N GLU A 142 -14.10 -20.23 -35.81
CA GLU A 142 -15.49 -20.66 -35.52
C GLU A 142 -15.61 -22.15 -35.23
N LYS A 143 -14.92 -23.01 -35.99
CA LYS A 143 -14.97 -24.47 -35.83
C LYS A 143 -14.39 -24.95 -34.50
N GLU A 144 -13.45 -24.20 -33.94
CA GLU A 144 -12.77 -24.52 -32.68
C GLU A 144 -13.35 -23.72 -31.50
N ASP A 145 -14.32 -22.83 -31.74
CA ASP A 145 -14.82 -21.82 -30.79
C ASP A 145 -13.68 -21.11 -30.06
N LYS A 146 -12.69 -20.64 -30.83
CA LYS A 146 -11.41 -20.17 -30.30
C LYS A 146 -11.06 -18.77 -30.81
N LEU A 147 -10.86 -17.83 -29.89
CA LEU A 147 -10.32 -16.50 -30.17
C LEU A 147 -8.81 -16.50 -29.91
N LYS A 148 -7.98 -16.16 -30.89
CA LYS A 148 -6.52 -16.19 -30.79
C LYS A 148 -5.92 -14.82 -31.11
N LEU A 149 -5.25 -14.22 -30.15
CA LEU A 149 -4.35 -13.08 -30.33
C LEU A 149 -2.97 -13.61 -30.73
N LYS A 150 -2.66 -13.60 -32.03
CA LYS A 150 -1.38 -14.11 -32.55
C LYS A 150 -0.21 -13.22 -32.17
N SER A 151 -0.43 -11.91 -32.16
CA SER A 151 0.57 -10.93 -31.78
C SER A 151 -0.08 -9.65 -31.31
N LEU A 152 0.45 -9.08 -30.24
CA LEU A 152 0.24 -7.71 -29.79
C LEU A 152 1.63 -7.11 -29.62
N GLU A 153 1.87 -5.93 -30.20
CA GLU A 153 3.14 -5.24 -30.10
C GLU A 153 2.92 -3.75 -29.84
N PHE A 154 3.56 -3.24 -28.80
CA PHE A 154 3.63 -1.82 -28.52
C PHE A 154 5.07 -1.34 -28.65
N LYS A 155 5.27 -0.33 -29.49
CA LYS A 155 6.56 0.29 -29.81
C LYS A 155 6.58 1.75 -29.38
N VAL A 156 7.74 2.19 -28.93
CA VAL A 156 8.08 3.60 -28.81
C VAL A 156 9.34 3.85 -29.62
N ASN A 157 9.27 4.81 -30.52
CA ASN A 157 10.21 4.95 -31.63
C ASN A 157 10.34 3.62 -32.40
N ARG A 158 11.55 3.04 -32.42
CA ARG A 158 11.85 1.74 -33.04
C ARG A 158 11.91 0.59 -32.02
N ASP A 159 11.77 0.89 -30.73
CA ASP A 159 11.94 -0.08 -29.65
C ASP A 159 10.61 -0.77 -29.32
N VAL A 160 10.60 -2.10 -29.30
CA VAL A 160 9.47 -2.89 -28.80
C VAL A 160 9.47 -2.84 -27.28
N TRP A 161 8.54 -2.08 -26.73
CA TRP A 161 8.36 -1.96 -25.28
C TRP A 161 7.61 -3.15 -24.69
N LEU A 162 6.65 -3.70 -25.44
CA LEU A 162 5.83 -4.82 -25.02
C LEU A 162 5.45 -5.68 -26.23
N SER A 163 5.53 -6.99 -26.06
CA SER A 163 4.93 -7.94 -26.99
C SER A 163 4.18 -9.04 -26.24
N GLY A 164 2.97 -9.36 -26.67
CA GLY A 164 2.16 -10.41 -26.08
C GLY A 164 1.38 -11.23 -27.09
N GLU A 165 0.80 -12.31 -26.61
CA GLU A 165 -0.06 -13.21 -27.36
C GLU A 165 -1.02 -13.90 -26.39
N GLY A 166 -2.08 -14.52 -26.92
CA GLY A 166 -3.03 -15.23 -26.08
C GLY A 166 -4.10 -15.93 -26.89
N GLU A 167 -4.92 -16.70 -26.19
CA GLU A 167 -6.09 -17.36 -26.73
C GLU A 167 -7.18 -17.55 -25.68
N VAL A 168 -8.42 -17.59 -26.16
CA VAL A 168 -9.60 -17.96 -25.37
C VAL A 168 -10.30 -19.08 -26.14
N VAL A 169 -10.52 -20.22 -25.47
CA VAL A 169 -11.22 -21.38 -26.02
C VAL A 169 -12.59 -21.50 -25.36
N GLY A 170 -13.62 -21.82 -26.15
CA GLY A 170 -15.00 -21.88 -25.68
C GLY A 170 -15.63 -20.50 -25.54
N VAL A 171 -15.36 -19.56 -26.46
CA VAL A 171 -15.84 -18.17 -26.35
C VAL A 171 -17.36 -18.11 -26.22
N SER A 172 -18.06 -18.97 -26.96
CA SER A 172 -19.52 -19.08 -26.95
C SER A 172 -20.08 -19.88 -25.76
N SER A 173 -19.24 -20.62 -25.03
CA SER A 173 -19.65 -21.41 -23.86
C SER A 173 -19.65 -20.61 -22.56
N LYS A 174 -20.34 -21.17 -21.54
CA LYS A 174 -20.34 -20.62 -20.17
C LYS A 174 -19.01 -20.79 -19.47
N GLU A 175 -18.27 -21.85 -19.79
CA GLU A 175 -16.92 -22.07 -19.30
C GLU A 175 -15.93 -21.68 -20.39
N ARG A 176 -14.98 -20.79 -20.08
CA ARG A 176 -13.97 -20.33 -21.05
C ARG A 176 -12.59 -20.63 -20.51
N ASN A 177 -11.72 -21.16 -21.36
CA ASN A 177 -10.31 -21.32 -21.02
C ASN A 177 -9.53 -20.15 -21.60
N VAL A 178 -8.83 -19.41 -20.74
CA VAL A 178 -8.05 -18.23 -21.09
C VAL A 178 -6.58 -18.56 -20.98
N GLN A 179 -5.78 -18.13 -21.97
CA GLN A 179 -4.33 -18.09 -21.92
C GLN A 179 -3.85 -16.75 -22.47
N PHE A 180 -3.01 -16.05 -21.74
CA PHE A 180 -2.40 -14.80 -22.19
C PHE A 180 -0.99 -14.69 -21.64
N ALA A 181 -0.06 -14.21 -22.45
CA ALA A 181 1.32 -14.04 -22.04
C ALA A 181 1.91 -12.76 -22.64
N ILE A 182 2.55 -11.95 -21.80
CA ILE A 182 3.50 -10.92 -22.23
C ILE A 182 4.87 -11.60 -22.33
N ARG A 183 5.34 -11.80 -23.56
CA ARG A 183 6.59 -12.55 -23.85
C ARG A 183 7.85 -11.70 -23.79
N LYS A 184 7.75 -10.43 -24.20
CA LYS A 184 8.87 -9.49 -24.17
C LYS A 184 8.40 -8.17 -23.60
N SER A 185 9.20 -7.58 -22.72
CA SER A 185 9.00 -6.23 -22.25
C SER A 185 10.36 -5.59 -21.92
N SER A 186 10.60 -4.41 -22.48
CA SER A 186 11.81 -3.62 -22.28
C SER A 186 11.47 -2.14 -22.47
N ILE A 187 10.90 -1.54 -21.44
CA ILE A 187 10.43 -0.16 -21.45
C ILE A 187 11.58 0.73 -20.97
N ARG A 188 12.14 1.54 -21.88
CA ARG A 188 13.18 2.52 -21.57
C ARG A 188 12.54 3.89 -21.43
N LEU A 189 12.70 4.55 -20.28
CA LEU A 189 11.97 5.79 -19.99
C LEU A 189 12.62 7.06 -20.58
N LYS A 190 13.92 6.99 -20.88
CA LYS A 190 14.69 8.14 -21.39
C LYS A 190 14.12 8.78 -22.67
N PRO A 191 13.72 8.03 -23.72
CA PRO A 191 13.11 8.63 -24.91
C PRO A 191 11.85 9.44 -24.61
N LEU A 192 11.02 8.97 -23.67
CA LEU A 192 9.83 9.69 -23.23
C LEU A 192 10.22 10.96 -22.47
N SER A 193 11.23 10.89 -21.60
CA SER A 193 11.77 12.07 -20.91
C SER A 193 12.28 13.13 -21.88
N ASP A 194 13.08 12.73 -22.87
CA ASP A 194 13.68 13.65 -23.84
C ASP A 194 12.57 14.35 -24.62
N PHE A 195 11.56 13.62 -25.09
CA PHE A 195 10.39 14.20 -25.74
C PHE A 195 9.64 15.19 -24.85
N LEU A 196 9.21 14.77 -23.65
CA LEU A 196 8.43 15.61 -22.74
C LEU A 196 9.19 16.89 -22.33
N SER A 197 10.52 16.82 -22.20
CA SER A 197 11.36 17.97 -21.85
C SER A 197 11.38 19.06 -22.92
N THR A 198 11.04 18.71 -24.17
CA THR A 198 11.06 19.65 -25.31
C THR A 198 9.71 20.35 -25.51
N ILE A 199 8.62 19.85 -24.92
CA ILE A 199 7.28 20.41 -25.09
C ILE A 199 7.12 21.67 -24.21
N PRO A 200 6.90 22.86 -24.81
CA PRO A 200 6.67 24.08 -24.02
C PRO A 200 5.39 24.01 -23.19
N GLY A 201 5.46 24.46 -21.93
CA GLY A 201 4.31 24.50 -21.02
C GLY A 201 4.14 23.24 -20.16
N ILE A 202 4.83 22.14 -20.47
CA ILE A 202 4.90 20.97 -19.57
C ILE A 202 6.01 21.21 -18.54
N PRO A 203 5.74 21.04 -17.23
CA PRO A 203 6.77 21.13 -16.21
C PRO A 203 7.94 20.19 -16.53
N LYS A 204 9.18 20.65 -16.33
CA LYS A 204 10.37 19.85 -16.58
C LYS A 204 10.32 18.56 -15.77
N MET A 205 10.12 17.45 -16.46
CA MET A 205 10.12 16.09 -15.93
C MET A 205 11.36 15.38 -16.46
N ARG A 206 12.07 14.65 -15.59
CA ARG A 206 13.15 13.76 -16.02
C ARG A 206 12.78 12.33 -15.67
N LEU A 207 12.81 11.46 -16.67
CA LEU A 207 12.58 10.02 -16.53
C LEU A 207 13.80 9.28 -17.08
N ASP A 208 14.30 8.32 -16.32
CA ASP A 208 15.38 7.44 -16.74
C ASP A 208 15.18 6.05 -16.16
N GLY A 209 15.96 5.09 -16.68
CA GLY A 209 15.93 3.69 -16.28
C GLY A 209 15.03 2.80 -17.13
N GLU A 210 14.97 1.54 -16.73
CA GLU A 210 14.33 0.45 -17.48
C GLU A 210 13.29 -0.29 -16.63
N LEU A 211 12.13 -0.57 -17.22
CA LEU A 211 11.07 -1.40 -16.66
C LEU A 211 10.89 -2.65 -17.53
N ARG A 212 10.71 -3.81 -16.90
CA ARG A 212 10.41 -5.08 -17.55
C ARG A 212 9.16 -5.67 -16.91
N LEU A 213 8.12 -5.84 -17.72
CA LEU A 213 6.85 -6.44 -17.34
C LEU A 213 6.69 -7.89 -17.84
N ALA A 214 7.78 -8.54 -18.21
CA ALA A 214 7.76 -9.86 -18.82
C ALA A 214 8.72 -10.82 -18.09
N PRO A 215 8.30 -12.09 -17.88
CA PRO A 215 6.99 -12.63 -18.24
C PRO A 215 5.84 -12.25 -17.28
N ILE A 216 4.69 -11.90 -17.83
CA ILE A 216 3.39 -12.01 -17.14
C ILE A 216 2.58 -13.04 -17.90
N THR A 217 2.04 -14.05 -17.21
CA THR A 217 1.18 -15.07 -17.82
C THR A 217 -0.11 -15.22 -17.04
N ILE A 218 -1.22 -15.35 -17.76
CA ILE A 218 -2.55 -15.65 -17.24
C ILE A 218 -3.01 -16.94 -17.90
N SER A 219 -3.46 -17.93 -17.14
CA SER A 219 -3.91 -19.21 -17.68
C SER A 219 -4.97 -19.86 -16.79
N GLY A 220 -5.96 -20.53 -17.36
CA GLY A 220 -6.95 -21.31 -16.60
C GLY A 220 -8.37 -21.08 -17.12
N LYS A 221 -9.36 -21.38 -16.28
CA LYS A 221 -10.76 -21.06 -16.56
C LYS A 221 -11.04 -19.60 -16.21
N ASP A 222 -11.98 -18.96 -16.89
CA ASP A 222 -12.35 -17.56 -16.62
C ASP A 222 -12.92 -17.33 -15.21
N ASP A 223 -13.46 -18.37 -14.57
CA ASP A 223 -13.87 -18.36 -13.16
C ASP A 223 -12.72 -18.69 -12.18
N ARG A 224 -11.56 -19.15 -12.67
CA ARG A 224 -10.38 -19.53 -11.89
C ARG A 224 -9.09 -19.41 -12.72
N LEU A 225 -8.46 -18.24 -12.63
CA LEU A 225 -7.26 -17.87 -13.40
C LEU A 225 -6.00 -17.97 -12.54
N LYS A 226 -5.00 -18.70 -13.04
CA LYS A 226 -3.62 -18.62 -12.55
C LYS A 226 -2.92 -17.43 -13.20
N VAL A 227 -2.30 -16.57 -12.39
CA VAL A 227 -1.51 -15.42 -12.81
C VAL A 227 -0.09 -15.56 -12.27
N THR A 228 0.90 -15.53 -13.15
CA THR A 228 2.33 -15.50 -12.81
C THR A 228 2.89 -14.17 -13.28
N ALA A 229 3.65 -13.48 -12.42
CA ALA A 229 4.28 -12.20 -12.71
C ALA A 229 5.76 -12.24 -12.31
N ASP A 230 6.63 -11.88 -13.25
CA ASP A 230 8.04 -11.60 -13.02
C ASP A 230 8.31 -10.19 -13.57
N LEU A 231 8.29 -9.21 -12.66
CA LEU A 231 8.47 -7.81 -12.95
C LEU A 231 9.82 -7.36 -12.40
N SER A 232 10.53 -6.54 -13.17
CA SER A 232 11.74 -5.89 -12.68
C SER A 232 11.87 -4.47 -13.17
N ALA A 233 12.59 -3.66 -12.40
CA ALA A 233 13.05 -2.36 -12.84
C ALA A 233 14.48 -2.12 -12.40
N LYS A 234 15.20 -1.35 -13.21
CA LYS A 234 16.60 -1.03 -12.98
C LYS A 234 16.83 0.46 -13.16
N ASP A 235 17.54 1.04 -12.20
CA ASP A 235 18.03 2.41 -12.23
C ASP A 235 16.95 3.45 -12.58
N LEU A 236 15.70 3.24 -12.11
CA LEU A 236 14.64 4.20 -12.38
C LEU A 236 14.94 5.51 -11.67
N PHE A 237 14.80 6.60 -12.41
CA PHE A 237 14.91 7.95 -11.89
C PHE A 237 13.73 8.78 -12.38
N ILE A 238 12.99 9.38 -11.45
CA ILE A 238 11.83 10.22 -11.73
C ILE A 238 12.03 11.53 -10.99
N SER A 239 12.14 12.64 -11.73
CA SER A 239 12.18 14.00 -11.19
C SER A 239 10.99 14.79 -11.69
N ILE A 240 10.06 15.14 -10.78
CA ILE A 240 8.85 15.93 -11.09
C ILE A 240 8.71 17.01 -10.03
N GLY A 241 8.54 18.28 -10.46
CA GLY A 241 8.29 19.40 -9.54
C GLY A 241 9.40 19.60 -8.49
N GLY A 242 10.66 19.30 -8.86
CA GLY A 242 11.82 19.41 -7.97
C GLY A 242 12.01 18.26 -6.97
N LYS A 243 11.09 17.28 -6.93
CA LYS A 243 11.25 16.06 -6.13
C LYS A 243 11.90 14.96 -6.95
N ASN A 244 12.92 14.32 -6.38
CA ASN A 244 13.65 13.23 -6.99
C ASN A 244 13.26 11.91 -6.34
N HIS A 245 12.92 10.93 -7.18
CA HIS A 245 12.61 9.57 -6.79
C HIS A 245 13.57 8.64 -7.53
N ARG A 246 14.32 7.84 -6.78
CA ARG A 246 15.29 6.90 -7.31
C ARG A 246 14.92 5.50 -6.87
N ILE A 247 14.75 4.61 -7.83
CA ILE A 247 14.53 3.18 -7.60
C ILE A 247 15.63 2.40 -8.34
N PRO A 248 16.80 2.19 -7.70
CA PRO A 248 17.91 1.47 -8.33
C PRO A 248 17.54 0.05 -8.73
N GLU A 249 16.70 -0.60 -7.93
CA GLU A 249 16.29 -1.99 -8.13
C GLU A 249 14.85 -2.17 -7.66
N LEU A 250 14.05 -2.81 -8.51
CA LEU A 250 12.73 -3.37 -8.21
C LEU A 250 12.71 -4.78 -8.78
N LYS A 251 12.27 -5.77 -8.00
CA LYS A 251 12.01 -7.13 -8.45
C LYS A 251 10.79 -7.68 -7.74
N LEU A 252 9.86 -8.23 -8.50
CA LEU A 252 8.64 -8.85 -8.01
C LEU A 252 8.42 -10.16 -8.78
N VAL A 253 8.49 -11.28 -8.07
CA VAL A 253 8.15 -12.60 -8.58
C VAL A 253 7.01 -13.15 -7.76
N ALA A 254 5.85 -13.35 -8.39
CA ALA A 254 4.65 -13.81 -7.72
C ALA A 254 3.81 -14.74 -8.60
N ASP A 255 3.18 -15.71 -7.95
CA ASP A 255 2.17 -16.59 -8.51
C ASP A 255 0.87 -16.44 -7.73
N SER A 256 -0.28 -16.38 -8.40
CA SER A 256 -1.58 -16.32 -7.73
C SER A 256 -2.64 -17.08 -8.49
N ILE A 257 -3.67 -17.54 -7.79
CA ILE A 257 -4.90 -18.08 -8.37
C ILE A 257 -6.05 -17.17 -7.94
N LEU A 258 -6.80 -16.69 -8.93
CA LEU A 258 -7.84 -15.69 -8.77
C LEU A 258 -9.20 -16.20 -9.28
N HIS A 259 -10.27 -15.79 -8.61
CA HIS A 259 -11.66 -16.00 -9.02
C HIS A 259 -12.29 -14.65 -9.40
N PRO A 260 -12.01 -14.12 -10.61
CA PRO A 260 -12.44 -12.76 -10.99
C PRO A 260 -13.97 -12.61 -11.09
N LEU A 261 -14.70 -13.72 -11.26
CA LEU A 261 -16.16 -13.75 -11.39
C LEU A 261 -16.88 -14.11 -10.07
N THR A 262 -16.19 -14.05 -8.92
CA THR A 262 -16.81 -14.39 -7.64
C THR A 262 -17.82 -13.34 -7.19
N GLU A 263 -18.97 -13.79 -6.69
CA GLU A 263 -20.00 -12.95 -6.03
C GLU A 263 -19.90 -13.00 -4.50
N GLU A 264 -18.92 -13.72 -3.94
CA GLU A 264 -18.76 -13.84 -2.50
C GLU A 264 -18.40 -12.48 -1.86
N ALA A 265 -19.15 -12.07 -0.84
CA ALA A 265 -18.82 -10.88 -0.06
C ALA A 265 -17.60 -11.11 0.87
N PRO A 266 -16.74 -10.10 1.09
CA PRO A 266 -15.63 -10.18 2.04
C PRO A 266 -16.08 -10.52 3.46
N ASN A 267 -15.40 -11.47 4.10
CA ASN A 267 -15.60 -11.81 5.51
C ASN A 267 -14.27 -12.00 6.24
N VAL A 268 -14.32 -12.26 7.54
CA VAL A 268 -13.14 -12.29 8.41
C VAL A 268 -12.13 -13.40 8.02
N TYR A 269 -12.62 -14.53 7.50
CA TYR A 269 -11.76 -15.64 7.04
C TYR A 269 -11.30 -15.45 5.60
N LYS A 270 -12.13 -14.79 4.78
CA LYS A 270 -11.90 -14.51 3.35
C LYS A 270 -12.03 -13.01 3.08
N PRO A 271 -11.05 -12.19 3.48
CA PRO A 271 -11.16 -10.74 3.32
C PRO A 271 -10.92 -10.28 1.88
N ILE A 272 -10.31 -11.13 1.04
CA ILE A 272 -10.13 -10.92 -0.40
C ILE A 272 -10.77 -12.11 -1.13
N PRO A 273 -12.08 -12.07 -1.42
CA PRO A 273 -12.81 -13.22 -1.98
C PRO A 273 -12.27 -13.72 -3.31
N LEU A 274 -11.80 -12.81 -4.16
CA LEU A 274 -11.21 -13.12 -5.47
C LEU A 274 -9.88 -13.87 -5.37
N LEU A 275 -9.21 -13.91 -4.21
CA LEU A 275 -7.90 -14.53 -4.06
C LEU A 275 -8.04 -15.93 -3.49
N GLU A 276 -7.67 -16.96 -4.26
CA GLU A 276 -7.56 -18.35 -3.78
C GLU A 276 -6.21 -18.61 -3.13
N ASN A 277 -5.13 -18.27 -3.83
CA ASN A 277 -3.78 -18.30 -3.28
C ASN A 277 -2.88 -17.22 -3.88
N LEU A 278 -1.84 -16.84 -3.15
CA LEU A 278 -0.75 -15.97 -3.58
C LEU A 278 0.55 -16.57 -3.02
N GLU A 279 1.52 -16.80 -3.88
CA GLU A 279 2.89 -17.11 -3.52
C GLU A 279 3.77 -15.93 -3.97
N LEU A 280 4.22 -15.14 -3.02
CA LEU A 280 5.19 -14.07 -3.22
C LEU A 280 6.60 -14.65 -3.06
N LYS A 281 7.19 -15.09 -4.17
CA LYS A 281 8.51 -15.72 -4.19
C LYS A 281 9.62 -14.73 -3.90
N GLU A 282 9.49 -13.52 -4.43
CA GLU A 282 10.45 -12.46 -4.24
C GLU A 282 9.79 -11.10 -4.39
N PHE A 283 9.97 -10.23 -3.41
CA PHE A 283 9.74 -8.80 -3.55
C PHE A 283 10.96 -8.09 -3.01
N LEU A 284 11.60 -7.27 -3.84
CA LEU A 284 12.71 -6.41 -3.48
C LEU A 284 12.47 -5.06 -4.12
N VAL A 285 12.50 -4.00 -3.31
CA VAL A 285 12.56 -2.63 -3.84
C VAL A 285 13.55 -1.81 -3.04
N ILE A 286 14.42 -1.11 -3.76
CA ILE A 286 15.31 -0.09 -3.19
C ILE A 286 14.73 1.26 -3.64
N TYR A 287 14.20 2.05 -2.71
CA TYR A 287 13.63 3.36 -3.00
C TYR A 287 14.34 4.43 -2.17
N ASN A 288 15.00 5.38 -2.85
CA ASN A 288 15.79 6.45 -2.21
C ASN A 288 16.77 5.94 -1.12
N GLY A 289 17.33 4.73 -1.30
CA GLY A 289 18.24 4.08 -0.36
C GLY A 289 17.55 3.17 0.69
N ILE A 290 16.23 3.26 0.83
CA ILE A 290 15.42 2.38 1.68
C ILE A 290 15.25 1.04 0.97
N ARG A 291 15.60 -0.06 1.63
CA ARG A 291 15.47 -1.41 1.09
C ARG A 291 14.28 -2.11 1.74
N LEU A 292 13.30 -2.52 0.93
CA LEU A 292 12.16 -3.32 1.34
C LEU A 292 12.28 -4.70 0.71
N VAL A 293 12.08 -5.74 1.51
CA VAL A 293 12.05 -7.13 1.05
C VAL A 293 10.83 -7.82 1.61
N ALA A 294 10.15 -8.63 0.78
CA ALA A 294 9.08 -9.50 1.26
C ALA A 294 9.07 -10.84 0.52
N THR A 295 8.65 -11.89 1.23
CA THR A 295 8.39 -13.22 0.69
C THR A 295 7.25 -13.85 1.46
N GLY A 296 6.55 -14.82 0.88
CA GLY A 296 5.59 -15.62 1.63
C GLY A 296 4.46 -16.17 0.79
N ASN A 297 3.49 -16.76 1.46
CA ASN A 297 2.34 -17.39 0.84
C ASN A 297 1.04 -17.09 1.59
N VAL A 298 -0.03 -16.98 0.83
CA VAL A 298 -1.39 -16.83 1.31
C VAL A 298 -2.23 -17.91 0.66
N VAL A 299 -2.95 -18.66 1.47
CA VAL A 299 -3.98 -19.61 1.03
C VAL A 299 -5.29 -19.20 1.68
N ARG A 300 -6.28 -18.95 0.84
CA ARG A 300 -7.60 -18.43 1.23
C ARG A 300 -8.20 -19.23 2.37
N GLY A 301 -8.54 -18.53 3.46
CA GLY A 301 -9.23 -19.11 4.62
C GLY A 301 -8.40 -20.04 5.51
N SER A 302 -7.17 -20.40 5.12
CA SER A 302 -6.39 -21.42 5.84
C SER A 302 -5.01 -20.95 6.27
N GLN A 303 -4.30 -20.17 5.47
CA GLN A 303 -2.91 -19.83 5.76
C GLN A 303 -2.54 -18.42 5.28
N VAL A 304 -1.84 -17.69 6.13
CA VAL A 304 -1.05 -16.50 5.80
C VAL A 304 0.32 -16.75 6.41
N ASP A 305 1.36 -16.66 5.60
CA ASP A 305 2.76 -16.72 6.02
C ASP A 305 3.53 -15.67 5.22
N LEU A 306 4.03 -14.63 5.87
CA LEU A 306 4.68 -13.49 5.22
C LEU A 306 5.89 -13.05 6.04
N ASP A 307 7.05 -13.05 5.39
CA ASP A 307 8.26 -12.42 5.88
C ASP A 307 8.40 -11.06 5.22
N PHE A 308 8.63 -10.01 6.04
CA PHE A 308 8.79 -8.63 5.60
C PHE A 308 9.96 -7.98 6.30
N ALA A 309 10.80 -7.27 5.55
CA ALA A 309 11.93 -6.54 6.09
C ALA A 309 12.07 -5.15 5.47
N VAL A 310 12.39 -4.17 6.31
CA VAL A 310 12.75 -2.81 5.93
C VAL A 310 14.13 -2.51 6.46
N GLN A 311 14.97 -1.88 5.65
CA GLN A 311 16.31 -1.45 6.04
C GLN A 311 16.56 -0.04 5.52
N ASN A 312 17.41 0.70 6.24
CA ASN A 312 17.86 2.03 5.88
C ASN A 312 16.76 3.09 5.78
N LEU A 313 15.66 2.95 6.53
CA LEU A 313 14.63 4.00 6.58
C LEU A 313 15.13 5.14 7.46
N ASN A 314 15.48 6.27 6.86
CA ASN A 314 15.94 7.45 7.58
C ASN A 314 14.74 8.26 8.11
N LEU A 315 14.62 8.39 9.43
CA LEU A 315 13.52 9.11 10.05
C LEU A 315 13.51 10.61 9.70
N ALA A 316 14.68 11.21 9.47
CA ALA A 316 14.82 12.63 9.18
C ALA A 316 14.15 13.05 7.86
N ASP A 317 13.99 12.11 6.92
CA ASP A 317 13.32 12.34 5.64
C ASP A 317 11.80 12.52 5.79
N TYR A 318 11.24 12.01 6.88
CA TYR A 318 9.79 12.04 7.18
C TYR A 318 9.44 13.01 8.31
N MET A 319 10.32 13.14 9.30
CA MET A 319 10.14 14.01 10.46
C MET A 319 11.41 14.80 10.74
N LYS A 320 11.38 16.11 10.47
CA LYS A 320 12.53 17.02 10.64
C LYS A 320 13.12 17.05 12.06
N THR A 321 12.33 16.67 13.06
CA THR A 321 12.73 16.66 14.47
C THR A 321 13.39 15.35 14.89
N LEU A 322 13.23 14.26 14.15
CA LEU A 322 13.79 12.96 14.51
C LEU A 322 14.99 12.63 13.61
N ASP A 323 16.07 12.13 14.21
CA ASP A 323 17.12 11.46 13.45
C ASP A 323 17.11 9.97 13.78
N GLY A 324 17.66 9.16 12.88
CA GLY A 324 17.91 7.75 13.11
C GLY A 324 17.61 6.91 11.88
N ILE A 325 18.22 5.74 11.82
CA ILE A 325 18.02 4.77 10.75
C ILE A 325 17.24 3.58 11.30
N LEU A 326 16.04 3.38 10.78
CA LEU A 326 15.15 2.29 11.16
C LEU A 326 15.40 1.05 10.29
N GLY A 327 15.55 -0.08 10.97
CA GLY A 327 15.47 -1.42 10.41
C GLY A 327 14.33 -2.18 11.07
N LEU A 328 13.58 -2.95 10.28
CA LEU A 328 12.44 -3.75 10.72
C LEU A 328 12.55 -5.12 10.08
N ARG A 329 12.24 -6.17 10.85
CA ARG A 329 11.97 -7.52 10.34
C ARG A 329 10.70 -8.02 11.00
N MET A 330 9.79 -8.57 10.22
CA MET A 330 8.52 -9.11 10.70
C MET A 330 8.24 -10.44 10.02
N LYS A 331 7.78 -11.41 10.81
CA LYS A 331 7.19 -12.65 10.35
C LYS A 331 5.73 -12.68 10.78
N ILE A 332 4.83 -12.87 9.82
CA ILE A 332 3.38 -12.87 10.02
C ILE A 332 2.85 -14.24 9.62
N GLU A 333 2.27 -14.98 10.55
CA GLU A 333 1.78 -16.35 10.35
C GLU A 333 0.36 -16.54 10.88
N GLY A 334 -0.43 -17.46 10.30
CA GLY A 334 -1.73 -17.87 10.84
C GLY A 334 -2.84 -17.83 9.80
N THR A 335 -3.98 -17.24 10.15
CA THR A 335 -5.13 -17.07 9.25
C THR A 335 -5.55 -15.62 9.19
N PHE A 336 -6.32 -15.21 8.18
CA PHE A 336 -6.86 -13.83 8.12
C PHE A 336 -7.69 -13.43 9.35
N HIS A 337 -8.30 -14.39 10.06
CA HIS A 337 -9.00 -14.12 11.30
C HIS A 337 -8.05 -13.87 12.49
N SER A 338 -6.89 -14.53 12.50
CA SER A 338 -5.93 -14.52 13.59
C SER A 338 -4.50 -14.59 13.07
N LEU A 339 -3.81 -13.46 13.06
CA LEU A 339 -2.43 -13.34 12.61
C LEU A 339 -1.49 -13.26 13.82
N ASN A 340 -0.53 -14.18 13.90
CA ASN A 340 0.61 -14.07 14.80
C ASN A 340 1.66 -13.19 14.11
N VAL A 341 2.20 -12.21 14.83
CA VAL A 341 3.19 -11.25 14.35
C VAL A 341 4.41 -11.30 15.25
N ASN A 342 5.52 -11.76 14.70
CA ASN A 342 6.83 -11.77 15.35
C ASN A 342 7.69 -10.68 14.69
N GLY A 343 7.99 -9.61 15.40
CA GLY A 343 8.70 -8.44 14.87
C GLY A 343 9.95 -8.09 15.67
N MET A 344 10.96 -7.58 14.96
CA MET A 344 12.15 -6.95 15.52
C MET A 344 12.34 -5.60 14.84
N VAL A 345 12.38 -4.54 15.62
CA VAL A 345 12.71 -3.18 15.17
C VAL A 345 14.05 -2.80 15.78
N GLN A 346 14.91 -2.23 14.96
CA GLN A 346 16.19 -1.66 15.37
C GLN A 346 16.22 -0.22 14.88
N LEU A 347 16.56 0.69 15.79
CA LEU A 347 16.71 2.10 15.46
C LEU A 347 18.12 2.53 15.85
N ALA A 348 18.96 2.72 14.82
CA ALA A 348 20.34 3.13 14.99
C ALA A 348 20.45 4.66 15.03
N GLY A 349 21.17 5.17 16.02
CA GLY A 349 21.46 6.60 16.14
C GLY A 349 20.21 7.47 16.35
N PHE A 350 19.19 6.96 17.04
CA PHE A 350 17.97 7.72 17.29
C PHE A 350 18.28 9.00 18.04
N ARG A 351 17.76 10.13 17.55
CA ARG A 351 17.81 11.40 18.27
C ARG A 351 16.47 12.08 18.25
N PHE A 352 16.10 12.67 19.39
CA PHE A 352 14.88 13.44 19.54
C PHE A 352 15.15 14.73 20.34
N PRO A 353 14.47 15.83 20.01
CA PRO A 353 14.51 17.07 20.77
C PRO A 353 13.54 17.01 21.95
N MET A 354 13.93 17.64 23.06
CA MET A 354 13.01 17.95 24.15
C MET A 354 13.50 19.21 24.88
N GLY A 355 12.59 20.16 25.10
CA GLY A 355 12.92 21.45 25.70
C GLY A 355 14.05 22.16 24.94
N ARG A 356 15.12 22.54 25.67
CA ARG A 356 16.27 23.28 25.14
C ARG A 356 17.40 22.39 24.57
N GLY A 357 17.17 21.10 24.34
CA GLY A 357 18.23 20.19 23.90
C GLY A 357 17.79 19.08 22.95
N LYS A 358 18.77 18.40 22.37
CA LYS A 358 18.60 17.15 21.61
C LYS A 358 19.25 16.00 22.38
N SER A 359 18.72 14.80 22.24
CA SER A 359 19.34 13.61 22.83
C SER A 359 20.66 13.29 22.14
N SER A 360 21.54 12.59 22.84
CA SER A 360 22.65 11.87 22.23
C SER A 360 22.10 10.74 21.33
N PRO A 361 22.89 10.18 20.40
CA PRO A 361 22.46 9.01 19.62
C PRO A 361 22.12 7.84 20.54
N ILE A 362 20.88 7.36 20.47
CA ILE A 362 20.39 6.24 21.29
C ILE A 362 20.08 5.05 20.38
N PRO A 363 20.71 3.88 20.57
CA PRO A 363 20.26 2.66 19.92
C PRO A 363 18.99 2.15 20.63
N ILE A 364 17.94 1.85 19.86
CA ILE A 364 16.71 1.26 20.39
C ILE A 364 16.48 -0.08 19.69
N ASN A 365 16.23 -1.12 20.47
CA ASN A 365 15.74 -2.40 19.98
C ASN A 365 14.35 -2.64 20.54
N LEU A 366 13.43 -3.12 19.69
CA LEU A 366 12.09 -3.51 20.08
C LEU A 366 11.80 -4.90 19.50
N ASP A 367 11.58 -5.86 20.38
CA ASP A 367 11.13 -7.20 20.07
C ASP A 367 9.63 -7.32 20.38
N LEU A 368 8.86 -7.89 19.45
CA LEU A 368 7.42 -7.96 19.50
C LEU A 368 6.96 -9.36 19.13
N LYS A 369 6.11 -9.96 19.97
CA LYS A 369 5.38 -11.20 19.68
C LYS A 369 3.92 -10.97 20.05
N THR A 370 3.06 -10.94 19.04
CA THR A 370 1.64 -10.63 19.23
C THR A 370 0.76 -11.52 18.38
N ARG A 371 -0.51 -11.61 18.78
CA ARG A 371 -1.58 -12.19 17.98
C ARG A 371 -2.68 -11.16 17.77
N ILE A 372 -2.93 -10.81 16.53
CA ILE A 372 -3.97 -9.87 16.11
C ILE A 372 -5.17 -10.68 15.65
N GLN A 373 -6.31 -10.48 16.29
CA GLN A 373 -7.59 -11.05 15.90
C GLN A 373 -8.46 -9.98 15.23
N PHE A 374 -9.20 -10.39 14.20
CA PHE A 374 -10.05 -9.52 13.40
C PHE A 374 -11.53 -9.82 13.66
N GLY A 375 -12.31 -8.76 13.91
CA GLY A 375 -13.76 -8.86 14.09
C GLY A 375 -14.55 -8.64 12.80
N LYS A 376 -13.94 -7.92 11.84
CA LYS A 376 -14.42 -7.70 10.46
C LYS A 376 -13.21 -7.76 9.52
N PRO A 377 -13.37 -7.90 8.19
CA PRO A 377 -12.25 -7.86 7.24
C PRO A 377 -11.33 -6.67 7.51
N PHE A 378 -10.05 -6.94 7.81
CA PHE A 378 -9.02 -5.93 8.10
C PHE A 378 -9.31 -4.97 9.28
N VAL A 379 -10.30 -5.28 10.14
CA VAL A 379 -10.59 -4.50 11.36
C VAL A 379 -10.24 -5.31 12.60
N PRO A 380 -9.12 -5.00 13.29
CA PRO A 380 -8.71 -5.73 14.48
C PRO A 380 -9.67 -5.45 15.64
N ASN A 381 -9.99 -6.48 16.43
CA ASN A 381 -10.83 -6.35 17.63
C ASN A 381 -10.05 -6.66 18.93
N LEU A 382 -9.04 -7.53 18.85
CA LEU A 382 -8.19 -7.92 19.96
C LEU A 382 -6.75 -8.05 19.47
N VAL A 383 -5.81 -7.50 20.24
CA VAL A 383 -4.38 -7.74 20.08
C VAL A 383 -3.88 -8.38 21.36
N ARG A 384 -3.49 -9.65 21.31
CA ARG A 384 -2.80 -10.32 22.42
C ARG A 384 -1.31 -10.03 22.31
N LEU A 385 -0.72 -9.54 23.38
CA LEU A 385 0.70 -9.25 23.50
C LEU A 385 1.33 -10.41 24.27
N ASP A 386 1.91 -11.38 23.56
CA ASP A 386 2.62 -12.49 24.21
C ASP A 386 3.92 -11.97 24.84
N SER A 387 4.62 -11.08 24.13
CA SER A 387 5.73 -10.30 24.67
C SER A 387 5.98 -9.06 23.83
N ILE A 388 6.13 -7.90 24.47
CA ILE A 388 6.77 -6.71 23.90
C ILE A 388 7.99 -6.39 24.77
N SER A 389 9.15 -6.16 24.17
CA SER A 389 10.38 -5.80 24.88
C SER A 389 11.11 -4.69 24.15
N LEU A 390 11.18 -3.52 24.77
CA LEU A 390 11.97 -2.38 24.34
C LEU A 390 13.25 -2.33 25.17
N SER A 391 14.41 -2.27 24.53
CA SER A 391 15.68 -2.08 25.22
C SER A 391 16.54 -1.01 24.56
N THR A 392 17.33 -0.33 25.39
CA THR A 392 18.29 0.66 24.91
C THR A 392 19.57 0.65 25.75
N LYS A 393 20.66 1.08 25.12
CA LYS A 393 22.01 1.06 25.67
C LYS A 393 22.55 2.47 25.87
N GLY A 394 23.35 2.65 26.92
CA GLY A 394 24.10 3.88 27.17
C GLY A 394 25.31 4.00 26.25
N ALA A 395 26.09 5.07 26.42
CA ALA A 395 27.28 5.36 25.60
C ALA A 395 28.34 4.23 25.62
N GLU A 396 28.43 3.48 26.72
CA GLU A 396 29.35 2.34 26.88
C GLU A 396 28.85 1.03 26.25
N GLY A 397 27.70 1.04 25.55
CA GLY A 397 27.12 -0.15 24.93
C GLY A 397 26.44 -1.14 25.88
N ARG A 398 26.31 -0.79 27.17
CA ARG A 398 25.60 -1.57 28.19
C ARG A 398 24.14 -1.12 28.32
N GLU A 399 23.27 -2.04 28.72
CA GLU A 399 21.83 -1.75 28.94
C GLU A 399 21.65 -0.58 29.92
N SER A 400 20.71 0.31 29.55
CA SER A 400 20.35 1.53 30.30
C SER A 400 18.86 1.61 30.64
N LEU A 401 18.01 1.06 29.78
CA LEU A 401 16.57 0.94 30.00
C LEU A 401 16.07 -0.31 29.30
N MET A 402 15.24 -1.07 30.00
CA MET A 402 14.47 -2.20 29.48
C MET A 402 13.02 -2.04 29.93
N ILE A 403 12.09 -2.10 28.98
CA ILE A 403 10.65 -2.15 29.23
C ILE A 403 10.16 -3.44 28.60
N SER A 404 9.51 -4.30 29.37
CA SER A 404 8.86 -5.49 28.84
C SER A 404 7.44 -5.63 29.34
N SER A 405 6.53 -6.10 28.50
CA SER A 405 5.14 -6.29 28.88
C SER A 405 4.49 -7.46 28.14
N ALA A 406 3.44 -8.01 28.73
CA ALA A 406 2.54 -9.00 28.16
C ALA A 406 1.09 -8.67 28.57
N GLY A 407 0.11 -9.04 27.75
CA GLY A 407 -1.28 -8.67 27.99
C GLY A 407 -2.20 -8.77 26.78
N SER A 408 -3.27 -7.96 26.78
CA SER A 408 -4.29 -7.90 25.74
C SER A 408 -4.83 -6.49 25.56
N LEU A 409 -5.01 -6.08 24.31
CA LEU A 409 -5.61 -4.81 23.91
C LEU A 409 -6.92 -5.09 23.17
N TYR A 410 -8.03 -4.62 23.71
CA TYR A 410 -9.36 -4.71 23.11
C TYR A 410 -9.69 -3.39 22.43
N LEU A 411 -10.09 -3.46 21.17
CA LEU A 411 -10.29 -2.31 20.28
C LEU A 411 -11.77 -2.07 19.91
N THR A 412 -12.67 -2.96 20.32
CA THR A 412 -14.11 -2.86 20.05
C THR A 412 -14.87 -2.23 21.22
N LYS A 413 -15.75 -1.26 20.91
CA LYS A 413 -16.59 -0.53 21.89
C LYS A 413 -15.81 0.30 22.92
N GLY A 414 -14.72 0.91 22.47
CA GLY A 414 -13.77 1.65 23.31
C GLY A 414 -12.39 1.00 23.27
N PHE A 415 -11.46 1.55 24.06
CA PHE A 415 -10.11 1.00 24.21
C PHE A 415 -9.98 0.39 25.60
N ARG A 416 -9.60 -0.88 25.69
CA ARG A 416 -9.25 -1.51 26.96
C ARG A 416 -7.89 -2.20 26.81
N MET A 417 -7.00 -1.97 27.77
CA MET A 417 -5.69 -2.58 27.85
C MET A 417 -5.58 -3.31 29.17
N ASN A 418 -5.31 -4.61 29.13
CA ASN A 418 -5.00 -5.42 30.29
C ASN A 418 -3.56 -5.92 30.12
N LEU A 419 -2.63 -5.37 30.88
CA LEU A 419 -1.25 -5.82 30.95
C LEU A 419 -1.11 -6.74 32.16
N THR A 420 -1.04 -8.04 31.90
CA THR A 420 -0.79 -9.07 32.93
C THR A 420 0.65 -9.05 33.41
N SER A 421 1.54 -8.38 32.68
CA SER A 421 2.89 -8.13 33.13
C SER A 421 3.39 -6.81 32.52
N LEU A 422 3.99 -5.98 33.36
CA LEU A 422 4.78 -4.81 33.01
C LEU A 422 6.05 -4.85 33.86
N MET A 423 7.19 -4.74 33.21
CA MET A 423 8.48 -4.59 33.86
C MET A 423 9.21 -3.40 33.25
N ILE A 424 9.68 -2.50 34.09
CA ILE A 424 10.56 -1.40 33.72
C ILE A 424 11.82 -1.53 34.57
N ARG A 425 12.97 -1.62 33.92
CA ARG A 425 14.28 -1.62 34.58
C ARG A 425 15.12 -0.50 34.00
N THR A 426 15.72 0.29 34.86
CA THR A 426 16.54 1.44 34.47
C THR A 426 17.88 1.43 35.18
N GLU A 427 18.90 1.96 34.51
CA GLU A 427 20.23 2.26 35.04
C GLU A 427 20.51 3.74 34.72
N LEU A 428 20.08 4.62 35.63
CA LEU A 428 20.03 6.07 35.41
C LEU A 428 21.39 6.69 35.06
N ASP A 429 22.50 6.20 35.61
CA ASP A 429 23.84 6.68 35.28
C ASP A 429 24.20 6.48 33.81
N ARG A 430 23.63 5.45 33.17
CA ARG A 430 23.83 5.18 31.75
C ARG A 430 22.77 5.84 30.88
N LEU A 431 21.56 6.02 31.41
CA LEU A 431 20.41 6.56 30.68
C LEU A 431 20.42 8.10 30.67
N THR A 432 20.67 8.75 31.80
CA THR A 432 20.64 10.21 31.93
C THR A 432 21.56 10.91 30.93
N PRO A 433 22.81 10.48 30.68
CA PRO A 433 23.68 11.14 29.70
C PRO A 433 23.18 11.09 28.26
N THR A 434 22.31 10.12 27.91
CA THR A 434 21.79 9.99 26.55
C THR A 434 20.63 10.92 26.26
N PHE A 435 19.90 11.38 27.29
CA PHE A 435 18.73 12.23 27.12
C PHE A 435 19.06 13.70 26.81
N PRO A 436 18.11 14.49 26.30
CA PRO A 436 18.22 15.95 26.19
C PRO A 436 18.37 16.61 27.56
N PHE A 437 19.00 17.79 27.60
CA PHE A 437 19.33 18.52 28.83
C PHE A 437 18.16 18.67 29.81
N SER A 438 16.97 19.03 29.33
CA SER A 438 15.78 19.19 30.19
C SER A 438 15.39 17.91 30.92
N LEU A 439 15.47 16.76 30.24
CA LEU A 439 15.22 15.46 30.88
C LEU A 439 16.36 15.07 31.84
N ARG A 440 17.59 15.48 31.55
CA ARG A 440 18.71 15.28 32.49
C ARG A 440 18.44 16.00 33.80
N GLU A 441 18.08 17.27 33.75
CA GLU A 441 17.76 18.07 34.95
C GLU A 441 16.60 17.45 35.75
N SER A 442 15.57 16.96 35.08
CA SER A 442 14.44 16.29 35.76
C SER A 442 14.83 14.94 36.39
N LEU A 443 15.79 14.22 35.81
CA LEU A 443 16.20 12.88 36.28
C LEU A 443 17.33 12.90 37.31
N VAL A 444 18.13 13.96 37.39
CA VAL A 444 19.20 14.08 38.40
C VAL A 444 18.66 13.96 39.84
N PRO A 445 17.58 14.66 40.24
CA PRO A 445 16.97 14.48 41.55
C PRO A 445 16.45 13.06 41.77
N VAL A 446 15.83 12.46 40.75
CA VAL A 446 15.33 11.07 40.81
C VAL A 446 16.48 10.10 41.09
N ARG A 447 17.60 10.24 40.38
CA ARG A 447 18.79 9.42 40.60
C ARG A 447 19.37 9.63 42.00
N ASN A 448 19.51 10.87 42.44
CA ASN A 448 20.11 11.20 43.72
C ASN A 448 19.27 10.70 44.90
N ASN A 449 17.94 10.70 44.75
CA ASN A 449 17.01 10.31 45.82
C ASN A 449 16.63 8.83 45.77
N LEU A 450 16.29 8.28 44.59
CA LEU A 450 15.76 6.91 44.45
C LEU A 450 16.83 5.88 44.08
N GLY A 451 18.04 6.33 43.73
CA GLY A 451 19.18 5.50 43.36
C GLY A 451 19.30 5.25 41.86
N ASN A 452 20.39 4.57 41.47
CA ASN A 452 20.73 4.35 40.07
C ASN A 452 19.89 3.24 39.39
N LYS A 453 19.61 2.14 40.11
CA LYS A 453 18.93 0.95 39.57
C LYS A 453 17.47 0.89 40.00
N ILE A 454 16.57 1.51 39.25
CA ILE A 454 15.14 1.48 39.56
C ILE A 454 14.49 0.34 38.79
N THR A 455 13.77 -0.54 39.49
CA THR A 455 12.94 -1.59 38.89
C THR A 455 11.49 -1.43 39.31
N LEU A 456 10.58 -1.49 38.34
CA LEU A 456 9.13 -1.55 38.51
C LEU A 456 8.64 -2.87 37.91
N LYS A 457 7.81 -3.60 38.64
CA LYS A 457 7.08 -4.77 38.14
C LYS A 457 5.61 -4.63 38.48
N GLY A 458 4.71 -5.01 37.59
CA GLY A 458 3.29 -4.91 37.91
C GLY A 458 2.33 -5.36 36.83
N GLU A 459 1.07 -5.14 37.12
CA GLU A 459 -0.09 -5.37 36.26
C GLU A 459 -0.82 -4.04 36.08
N VAL A 460 -1.36 -3.79 34.89
CA VAL A 460 -2.08 -2.56 34.57
C VAL A 460 -3.33 -2.87 33.77
N ASP A 461 -4.47 -2.43 34.28
CA ASP A 461 -5.75 -2.47 33.61
C ASP A 461 -6.21 -1.05 33.31
N TYR A 462 -6.36 -0.72 32.04
CA TYR A 462 -6.88 0.56 31.57
C TYR A 462 -8.12 0.32 30.73
N SER A 463 -9.15 1.16 30.91
CA SER A 463 -10.29 1.18 30.01
C SER A 463 -10.77 2.59 29.74
N LEU A 464 -11.19 2.82 28.49
CA LEU A 464 -11.80 4.03 27.98
C LEU A 464 -13.05 3.61 27.21
N VAL A 465 -14.22 3.69 27.86
CA VAL A 465 -15.50 3.24 27.33
C VAL A 465 -16.52 4.35 27.54
N ASP A 466 -17.23 4.70 26.47
CA ASP A 466 -18.26 5.75 26.48
C ASP A 466 -17.78 7.02 27.18
N GLY A 467 -16.54 7.49 26.97
CA GLY A 467 -15.99 8.71 27.56
C GLY A 467 -15.64 8.65 29.06
N GLY A 468 -15.90 7.55 29.77
CA GLY A 468 -15.36 7.28 31.10
C GLY A 468 -14.03 6.54 31.02
N GLN A 469 -13.11 6.83 31.94
CA GLN A 469 -11.82 6.16 32.04
C GLN A 469 -11.71 5.38 33.35
N SER A 470 -11.04 4.24 33.33
CA SER A 470 -10.64 3.54 34.54
C SER A 470 -9.19 3.09 34.41
N VAL A 471 -8.42 3.23 35.49
CA VAL A 471 -7.06 2.74 35.62
C VAL A 471 -6.99 1.95 36.92
N SER A 472 -6.70 0.66 36.85
CA SER A 472 -6.28 -0.12 38.00
C SER A 472 -4.91 -0.73 37.78
N GLY A 473 -4.16 -0.94 38.85
CA GLY A 473 -2.82 -1.50 38.71
C GLY A 473 -2.21 -1.91 40.02
N LYS A 474 -1.39 -2.96 39.95
CA LYS A 474 -0.63 -3.49 41.08
C LYS A 474 0.83 -3.40 40.74
N PHE A 475 1.61 -2.70 41.55
CA PHE A 475 2.99 -2.39 41.30
C PHE A 475 3.88 -2.80 42.45
N LEU A 476 5.09 -3.26 42.14
CA LEU A 476 6.18 -3.54 43.04
C LEU A 476 7.40 -2.74 42.56
N PHE A 477 7.92 -1.89 43.43
CA PHE A 477 9.07 -1.05 43.17
C PHE A 477 10.29 -1.52 43.98
N ASP A 478 11.45 -1.55 43.31
CA ASP A 478 12.77 -1.67 43.92
C ASP A 478 13.51 -0.34 43.70
N LEU A 479 13.72 0.37 44.80
CA LEU A 479 14.26 1.72 44.92
C LEU A 479 15.50 1.69 45.85
N PRO A 480 16.66 1.27 45.33
CA PRO A 480 17.83 0.99 46.16
C PRO A 480 18.41 2.25 46.84
N GLY A 481 18.17 3.45 46.30
CA GLY A 481 18.69 4.70 46.87
C GLY A 481 18.11 5.04 48.24
N ILE A 482 16.87 4.61 48.53
CA ILE A 482 16.22 4.74 49.83
C ILE A 482 16.15 3.38 50.57
N GLN A 483 16.90 2.38 50.13
CA GLN A 483 16.92 1.01 50.68
C GLN A 483 15.53 0.33 50.72
N VAL A 484 14.63 0.72 49.81
CA VAL A 484 13.29 0.16 49.69
C VAL A 484 13.27 -0.85 48.55
N ARG A 485 13.04 -2.13 48.86
CA ARG A 485 12.98 -3.21 47.84
C ARG A 485 11.59 -3.81 47.66
N ASP A 486 10.64 -3.40 48.49
CA ASP A 486 9.36 -4.08 48.66
C ASP A 486 8.16 -3.11 48.65
N LEU A 487 8.33 -1.92 48.08
CA LEU A 487 7.24 -0.96 47.95
C LEU A 487 6.18 -1.52 47.01
N LYS A 488 5.03 -1.88 47.57
CA LYS A 488 3.86 -2.37 46.83
C LYS A 488 2.80 -1.28 46.78
N THR A 489 2.19 -1.12 45.61
CA THR A 489 1.08 -0.19 45.38
C THR A 489 -0.06 -0.94 44.70
N ASP A 490 -1.29 -0.78 45.19
CA ASP A 490 -2.52 -1.25 44.54
C ASP A 490 -3.45 -0.06 44.34
N LEU A 491 -3.78 0.25 43.09
CA LEU A 491 -4.51 1.45 42.69
C LEU A 491 -5.76 1.04 41.90
N ASP A 492 -6.90 1.67 42.17
CA ASP A 492 -8.11 1.66 41.33
C ASP A 492 -8.71 3.06 41.26
N VAL A 493 -8.62 3.68 40.08
CA VAL A 493 -9.05 5.04 39.77
C VAL A 493 -10.07 5.00 38.64
N LYS A 494 -11.16 5.73 38.80
CA LYS A 494 -12.18 5.97 37.77
C LYS A 494 -12.32 7.45 37.53
N ILE A 495 -12.32 7.86 36.27
CA ILE A 495 -12.51 9.24 35.82
C ILE A 495 -13.80 9.27 35.01
N ALA A 496 -14.81 9.96 35.50
CA ALA A 496 -16.08 10.09 34.80
C ALA A 496 -16.02 11.17 33.70
N LYS A 497 -17.06 11.25 32.87
CA LYS A 497 -17.15 12.22 31.75
C LYS A 497 -17.06 13.67 32.20
N ASP A 498 -17.60 13.98 33.37
CA ASP A 498 -17.56 15.31 33.99
C ASP A 498 -16.19 15.64 34.60
N SER A 499 -15.19 14.77 34.40
CA SER A 499 -13.85 14.84 34.97
C SER A 499 -13.80 14.63 36.49
N SER A 500 -14.88 14.19 37.14
CA SER A 500 -14.79 13.74 38.54
C SER A 500 -13.93 12.47 38.63
N ILE A 501 -13.07 12.41 39.64
CA ILE A 501 -12.15 11.29 39.85
C ILE A 501 -12.56 10.55 41.10
N SER A 502 -12.86 9.25 40.99
CA SER A 502 -13.11 8.36 42.11
C SER A 502 -11.91 7.46 42.31
N LEU A 503 -11.27 7.57 43.47
CA LEU A 503 -10.22 6.68 43.95
C LEU A 503 -10.89 5.56 44.76
N SER A 504 -11.26 4.47 44.08
CA SER A 504 -11.91 3.34 44.74
C SER A 504 -10.96 2.64 45.71
N LYS A 505 -9.66 2.63 45.38
CA LYS A 505 -8.63 1.99 46.17
C LYS A 505 -7.24 2.60 45.93
N PHE A 506 -6.50 2.85 46.99
CA PHE A 506 -5.07 3.14 46.97
C PHE A 506 -4.41 2.53 48.20
N ASP A 507 -3.81 1.35 48.04
CA ASP A 507 -3.04 0.70 49.10
C ASP A 507 -1.55 0.88 48.79
N LEU A 508 -0.79 1.31 49.78
CA LEU A 508 0.66 1.40 49.76
C LEU A 508 1.21 0.56 50.90
N SER A 509 2.18 -0.31 50.65
CA SER A 509 2.90 -1.02 51.72
C SER A 509 4.40 -1.07 51.44
N VAL A 510 5.21 -0.88 52.47
CA VAL A 510 6.68 -0.82 52.35
C VAL A 510 7.35 -1.22 53.68
N PHE A 511 8.64 -1.56 53.63
CA PHE A 511 9.46 -1.97 54.78
C PHE A 511 8.94 -3.24 55.46
N GLU A 512 8.73 -4.29 54.69
CA GLU A 512 8.14 -5.56 55.09
C GLU A 512 6.74 -5.37 55.68
N SER A 513 5.93 -4.50 55.07
CA SER A 513 4.59 -4.13 55.56
C SER A 513 4.56 -3.41 56.92
N LYS A 514 5.69 -2.86 57.39
CA LYS A 514 5.74 -2.02 58.60
C LYS A 514 5.07 -0.67 58.40
N PHE A 515 5.16 -0.11 57.20
CA PHE A 515 4.34 1.03 56.80
C PHE A 515 3.24 0.54 55.87
N LYS A 516 1.99 0.91 56.16
CA LYS A 516 0.84 0.72 55.29
C LYS A 516 0.01 2.00 55.23
N MET A 517 -0.49 2.32 54.06
CA MET A 517 -1.40 3.43 53.84
C MET A 517 -2.51 2.95 52.91
N ASP A 518 -3.75 3.07 53.34
CA ASP A 518 -4.93 2.70 52.56
C ASP A 518 -5.81 3.93 52.44
N VAL A 519 -6.06 4.40 51.22
CA VAL A 519 -6.86 5.60 50.93
C VAL A 519 -7.91 5.31 49.86
N GLY A 520 -9.11 5.83 50.05
CA GLY A 520 -10.17 5.82 49.04
C GLY A 520 -11.08 7.03 49.18
N GLY A 521 -11.77 7.41 48.13
CA GLY A 521 -12.67 8.56 48.14
C GLY A 521 -12.83 9.20 46.77
N ASN A 522 -13.31 10.44 46.74
CA ASN A 522 -13.60 11.16 45.50
C ASN A 522 -12.89 12.51 45.47
N LEU A 523 -12.45 12.91 44.28
CA LEU A 523 -11.93 14.24 43.97
C LEU A 523 -12.96 14.91 43.07
N ARG A 524 -13.71 15.87 43.63
CA ARG A 524 -14.68 16.65 42.86
C ARG A 524 -13.98 17.84 42.21
N LYS A 525 -14.40 18.22 41.01
CA LYS A 525 -13.88 19.43 40.38
C LYS A 525 -14.40 20.66 41.14
N ALA A 526 -13.51 21.60 41.41
CA ALA A 526 -13.84 22.85 42.06
C ALA A 526 -14.80 23.66 41.17
N SER A 527 -15.81 24.26 41.80
CA SER A 527 -16.75 25.15 41.12
C SER A 527 -16.11 26.53 40.89
N LYS A 528 -16.70 27.40 40.06
CA LYS A 528 -16.17 28.77 39.82
C LYS A 528 -16.03 29.62 41.10
N SER A 529 -16.69 29.22 42.18
CA SER A 529 -16.72 29.90 43.49
C SER A 529 -15.83 29.24 44.55
N GLU A 530 -15.11 28.16 44.22
CA GLU A 530 -14.22 27.45 45.13
C GLU A 530 -12.85 27.27 44.49
N GLU A 531 -11.77 27.43 45.25
CA GLU A 531 -10.42 27.03 44.80
C GLU A 531 -10.17 25.57 45.16
N GLY A 532 -9.61 24.80 44.22
CA GLY A 532 -9.24 23.41 44.48
C GLY A 532 -7.97 23.31 45.34
N VAL A 533 -7.90 22.25 46.15
CA VAL A 533 -6.76 21.98 47.05
C VAL A 533 -5.68 21.19 46.32
N PHE A 534 -6.06 20.37 45.34
CA PHE A 534 -5.16 19.62 44.46
C PHE A 534 -5.33 20.10 43.02
N GLY A 535 -4.88 21.33 42.74
CA GLY A 535 -5.15 22.01 41.47
C GLY A 535 -6.63 22.36 41.37
N ASP A 536 -7.34 21.88 40.35
CA ASP A 536 -8.77 22.14 40.14
C ASP A 536 -9.69 21.20 40.96
N PHE A 537 -9.16 20.43 41.92
CA PHE A 537 -9.92 19.39 42.62
C PHE A 537 -10.00 19.61 44.13
N ILE A 538 -11.17 19.30 44.69
CA ILE A 538 -11.45 19.28 46.13
C ILE A 538 -11.54 17.81 46.57
N PRO A 539 -10.64 17.35 47.46
CA PRO A 539 -10.60 15.96 47.91
C PRO A 539 -11.65 15.69 49.00
N ASP A 540 -12.36 14.57 48.86
CA ASP A 540 -13.09 13.87 49.92
C ASP A 540 -12.49 12.46 50.03
N LEU A 541 -11.29 12.39 50.59
CA LEU A 541 -10.51 11.16 50.75
C LEU A 541 -10.56 10.69 52.21
N LYS A 542 -10.81 9.41 52.41
CA LYS A 542 -10.75 8.73 53.71
C LYS A 542 -9.70 7.64 53.65
N GLY A 543 -8.98 7.45 54.74
CA GLY A 543 -7.93 6.44 54.77
C GLY A 543 -7.34 6.20 56.14
N ASN A 544 -6.46 5.22 56.21
CA ASN A 544 -5.71 4.86 57.41
C ASN A 544 -4.22 4.79 57.07
N ILE A 545 -3.37 5.19 58.01
CA ILE A 545 -1.92 5.03 57.94
C ILE A 545 -1.48 4.25 59.18
N VAL A 546 -0.81 3.13 58.95
CA VAL A 546 -0.29 2.26 60.01
C VAL A 546 1.22 2.21 59.91
N LEU A 547 1.90 2.58 61.01
CA LEU A 547 3.34 2.44 61.18
C LEU A 547 3.62 1.50 62.35
N ARG A 548 4.24 0.35 62.07
CA ARG A 548 4.64 -0.64 63.08
C ARG A 548 6.14 -0.58 63.30
N SER A 549 6.55 -0.20 64.52
CA SER A 549 7.94 -0.26 64.95
C SER A 549 8.14 -1.38 65.98
N PRO A 550 9.20 -2.21 65.87
CA PRO A 550 9.54 -3.22 66.87
C PRO A 550 10.03 -2.61 68.21
N LYS A 551 10.34 -1.30 68.23
CA LYS A 551 10.64 -0.55 69.46
C LYS A 551 9.62 0.58 69.62
N ALA A 552 9.08 0.76 70.82
CA ALA A 552 8.30 1.96 71.15
C ALA A 552 9.23 3.18 71.04
N ALA A 553 9.09 3.94 69.96
CA ALA A 553 9.71 5.24 69.83
C ALA A 553 8.58 6.27 69.99
N TYR A 554 8.67 7.09 71.04
CA TYR A 554 7.83 8.27 71.17
C TYR A 554 8.20 9.23 70.04
N LEU A 555 7.23 9.54 69.18
CA LEU A 555 7.35 10.60 68.19
C LEU A 555 7.30 11.94 68.94
N PHE A 556 8.42 12.67 68.96
CA PHE A 556 8.47 14.10 69.21
C PHE A 556 8.94 14.80 67.94
#